data_AF-A0A452DUV2-F1
#
_entry.id   AF-A0A452DUV2-F1
#
_cell.length_a   1.000
_cell.length_b   1.000
_cell.length_c   1.000
_cell.angle_alpha   90.00
_cell.angle_beta   90.00
_cell.angle_gamma   90.00
#
_symmetry.space_group_name_H-M   'P 1'
#
loop_
_entity.id
_entity.type
_entity.pdbx_description
1 polymer ?
#
loop_
_entity_poly.entity_id
_entity_poly.type
_entity_poly.pdbx_seq_one_letter_code
_entity_poly.pdbx_strand_id
1 'polypeptide(L)'
;MGFVKVVKNKAYFKRYQVKFRRREGKTDYYARKRLVIQDKNKYNTPKYRMIVRVTNRDIICQIAYARIEGDMIVCAAYAHELPKYGVKVGLTNYAAGRWRRRDSNRSRCRGRGRSLTVDEGGQAVHHG
;
A
#
# COMPACT_ATOMS: atom_id res chain seq x y z
N MET A 1 -45.40 18.23 -0.24
CA MET A 1 -44.23 17.45 -0.73
C MET A 1 -43.84 16.35 0.26
N GLY A 2 -44.71 15.36 0.48
CA GLY A 2 -44.60 14.44 1.63
C GLY A 2 -44.96 12.98 1.32
N PHE A 3 -44.41 12.41 0.24
CA PHE A 3 -44.71 11.03 -0.17
C PHE A 3 -43.47 10.22 -0.59
N VAL A 4 -42.32 10.48 0.03
CA VAL A 4 -41.10 9.69 -0.20
C VAL A 4 -40.71 8.97 1.09
N LYS A 5 -40.67 7.64 1.04
CA LYS A 5 -40.26 6.79 2.17
C LYS A 5 -38.82 7.11 2.56
N VAL A 6 -38.62 7.58 3.79
CA VAL A 6 -37.28 7.81 4.34
C VAL A 6 -36.60 6.48 4.62
N VAL A 7 -35.67 6.09 3.74
CA VAL A 7 -34.92 4.82 3.83
C VAL A 7 -33.92 4.83 4.99
N LYS A 8 -33.24 5.97 5.23
CA LYS A 8 -32.29 6.16 6.34
C LYS A 8 -33.03 6.63 7.60
N ASN A 9 -33.89 5.79 8.14
CA ASN A 9 -34.65 6.07 9.37
C ASN A 9 -33.87 5.66 10.64
N LYS A 10 -34.42 5.94 11.83
CA LYS A 10 -33.81 5.55 13.12
C LYS A 10 -33.55 4.04 13.22
N ALA A 11 -34.40 3.22 12.60
CA ALA A 11 -34.26 1.76 12.58
C ALA A 11 -33.14 1.26 11.64
N TYR A 12 -32.78 2.04 10.62
CA TYR A 12 -31.62 1.78 9.75
C TYR A 12 -30.33 1.94 10.55
N PHE A 13 -30.15 3.06 11.24
CA PHE A 13 -28.93 3.34 12.02
C PHE A 13 -28.73 2.35 13.18
N LYS A 14 -29.81 1.87 13.82
CA LYS A 14 -29.74 0.84 14.87
C LYS A 14 -29.18 -0.51 14.38
N ARG A 15 -29.35 -0.83 13.09
CA ARG A 15 -28.91 -2.12 12.49
C ARG A 15 -27.73 -1.95 11.55
N TYR A 16 -27.20 -0.74 11.42
CA TYR A 16 -26.15 -0.45 10.46
C TYR A 16 -24.80 -0.97 10.97
N GLN A 17 -24.33 -2.07 10.37
CA GLN A 17 -23.02 -2.61 10.69
C GLN A 17 -21.91 -1.82 9.99
N VAL A 18 -21.02 -1.27 10.79
CA VAL A 18 -19.92 -0.44 10.32
C VAL A 18 -18.83 -1.33 9.69
N LYS A 19 -18.55 -1.14 8.39
CA LYS A 19 -17.33 -1.64 7.72
C LYS A 19 -16.07 -1.12 8.42
N PHE A 20 -14.98 -1.90 8.38
CA PHE A 20 -13.70 -1.62 9.04
C PHE A 20 -13.19 -0.17 8.84
N ARG A 21 -12.44 0.33 9.83
CA ARG A 21 -12.03 1.74 9.96
C ARG A 21 -11.34 2.33 8.72
N ARG A 22 -10.68 1.52 7.88
CA ARG A 22 -10.16 1.96 6.56
C ARG A 22 -11.27 2.07 5.51
N ARG A 23 -12.42 2.63 5.89
CA ARG A 23 -13.59 2.88 5.05
C ARG A 23 -13.33 3.95 3.99
N GLU A 24 -12.25 4.71 4.14
CA GLU A 24 -11.75 5.69 3.17
C GLU A 24 -11.37 5.09 1.80
N GLY A 25 -11.58 3.79 1.57
CA GLY A 25 -11.26 3.12 0.30
C GLY A 25 -9.77 2.90 0.07
N LYS A 26 -8.92 3.21 1.07
CA LYS A 26 -7.46 3.15 0.96
C LYS A 26 -6.89 1.74 0.99
N THR A 27 -7.68 0.72 1.30
CA THR A 27 -7.18 -0.65 1.44
C THR A 27 -8.22 -1.66 0.99
N ASP A 28 -7.85 -2.49 0.02
CA ASP A 28 -8.57 -3.74 -0.26
C ASP A 28 -8.16 -4.80 0.75
N TYR A 29 -9.10 -5.16 1.63
CA TYR A 29 -8.91 -6.19 2.66
C TYR A 29 -8.79 -7.60 2.08
N TYR A 30 -9.40 -7.87 0.91
CA TYR A 30 -9.35 -9.18 0.28
C TYR A 30 -7.97 -9.46 -0.30
N ALA A 31 -7.42 -8.53 -1.10
CA ALA A 31 -6.05 -8.60 -1.57
C ALA A 31 -5.04 -8.59 -0.41
N ARG A 32 -5.22 -7.71 0.58
CA ARG A 32 -4.31 -7.62 1.74
C ARG A 32 -4.21 -8.93 2.51
N LYS A 33 -5.33 -9.64 2.73
CA LYS A 33 -5.33 -10.94 3.43
C LYS A 33 -4.40 -11.94 2.75
N ARG A 34 -4.45 -12.04 1.42
CA ARG A 34 -3.64 -12.99 0.63
C ARG A 34 -2.16 -12.57 0.56
N LEU A 35 -1.90 -11.27 0.48
CA LEU A 35 -0.55 -10.74 0.42
C LEU A 35 0.21 -10.92 1.74
N VAL A 36 -0.45 -10.66 2.87
CA VAL A 36 0.18 -10.58 4.19
C VAL A 36 0.32 -11.93 4.89
N ILE A 37 -0.64 -12.85 4.71
CA ILE A 37 -0.61 -14.14 5.38
C ILE A 37 0.65 -14.91 4.97
N GLN A 38 1.36 -15.38 5.99
CA GLN A 38 2.49 -16.28 5.87
C GLN A 38 2.04 -17.69 6.18
N ASP A 39 2.68 -18.67 5.53
CA ASP A 39 2.48 -20.09 5.86
C ASP A 39 2.88 -20.34 7.32
N LYS A 40 2.04 -21.06 8.06
CA LYS A 40 2.23 -21.31 9.50
C LYS A 40 3.52 -22.10 9.80
N ASN A 41 4.00 -22.89 8.84
CA ASN A 41 5.26 -23.65 8.96
C ASN A 41 6.50 -22.76 9.10
N LYS A 42 6.42 -21.49 8.68
CA LYS A 42 7.54 -20.52 8.74
C LYS A 42 7.54 -19.69 10.01
N TYR A 43 6.61 -19.95 10.94
CA TYR A 43 6.48 -19.33 12.26
C TYR A 43 6.71 -17.81 12.22
N ASN A 44 7.84 -17.35 12.77
CA ASN A 44 8.14 -15.94 12.93
C ASN A 44 8.90 -15.33 11.73
N THR A 45 9.04 -16.05 10.61
CA THR A 45 9.73 -15.52 9.44
C THR A 45 8.86 -14.45 8.78
N PRO A 46 9.30 -13.16 8.77
CA PRO A 46 8.50 -12.08 8.24
C PRO A 46 8.33 -12.20 6.74
N LYS A 47 7.10 -12.06 6.26
CA LYS A 47 6.79 -11.91 4.84
C LYS A 47 6.89 -10.44 4.46
N TYR A 48 7.88 -10.12 3.63
CA TYR A 48 8.12 -8.75 3.19
C TYR A 48 7.28 -8.39 1.98
N ARG A 49 6.69 -7.20 2.00
CA ARG A 49 5.98 -6.62 0.87
C ARG A 49 6.53 -5.25 0.49
N MET A 50 6.59 -4.98 -0.80
CA MET A 50 6.92 -3.68 -1.35
C MET A 50 5.61 -2.95 -1.67
N ILE A 51 5.28 -1.95 -0.86
CA ILE A 51 4.12 -1.10 -1.03
C ILE A 51 4.50 0.03 -1.98
N VAL A 52 3.79 0.13 -3.10
CA VAL A 52 3.95 1.20 -4.07
C VAL A 52 2.67 2.00 -4.10
N ARG A 53 2.78 3.31 -3.85
CA ARG A 53 1.66 4.25 -3.88
C ARG A 53 2.05 5.43 -4.75
N VAL A 54 1.37 5.56 -5.87
CA VAL A 54 1.48 6.72 -6.75
C VAL A 54 0.41 7.72 -6.32
N THR A 55 0.85 8.93 -5.99
CA THR A 55 -0.02 10.08 -5.75
C THR A 55 0.15 11.07 -6.91
N ASN A 56 -0.71 12.08 -6.98
CA ASN A 56 -0.69 13.06 -8.09
C ASN A 56 0.64 13.83 -8.21
N ARG A 57 1.40 13.96 -7.11
CA ARG A 57 2.62 14.76 -7.05
C ARG A 57 3.86 13.99 -6.63
N ASP A 58 3.69 12.78 -6.08
CA ASP A 58 4.77 12.01 -5.48
C ASP A 58 4.57 10.50 -5.65
N ILE A 59 5.68 9.76 -5.73
CA ILE A 59 5.69 8.30 -5.73
C ILE A 59 6.33 7.84 -4.43
N ILE A 60 5.59 7.02 -3.68
CA ILE A 60 6.01 6.49 -2.40
C ILE A 60 6.26 5.00 -2.56
N CYS A 61 7.49 4.57 -2.25
CA CYS A 61 7.89 3.16 -2.22
C CYS A 61 8.32 2.79 -0.81
N GLN A 62 7.67 1.78 -0.22
CA GLN A 62 8.00 1.32 1.14
C GLN A 62 8.16 -0.19 1.17
N ILE A 63 9.09 -0.68 1.97
CA ILE A 63 9.20 -2.11 2.28
C ILE A 63 8.69 -2.31 3.69
N ALA A 64 7.66 -3.14 3.85
CA ALA A 64 7.03 -3.41 5.13
C ALA A 64 6.79 -4.92 5.34
N TYR A 65 6.64 -5.31 6.59
CA TYR A 65 6.16 -6.63 6.97
C TYR A 65 5.10 -6.48 8.06
N ALA A 66 4.18 -7.44 8.16
CA ALA A 66 3.08 -7.35 9.13
C ALA A 66 3.46 -7.96 10.48
N ARG A 67 3.06 -7.28 11.56
CA ARG A 67 2.95 -7.82 12.92
C ARG A 67 1.52 -7.67 13.42
N ILE A 68 1.22 -8.29 14.57
CA ILE A 68 -0.11 -8.24 15.20
C ILE A 68 -0.51 -6.80 15.53
N GLU A 69 0.43 -5.99 16.02
CA GLU A 69 0.22 -4.58 16.37
C GLU A 69 0.01 -3.70 15.14
N GLY A 70 0.63 -4.04 14.00
CA GLY A 70 0.63 -3.22 12.80
C GLY A 70 1.71 -3.60 11.81
N ASP A 71 1.77 -2.88 10.69
CA ASP A 71 2.83 -3.07 9.70
C ASP A 71 4.10 -2.32 10.14
N MET A 72 5.23 -3.01 10.16
CA MET A 72 6.55 -2.44 10.46
C MET A 72 7.24 -2.05 9.15
N ILE A 73 7.64 -0.78 9.03
CA ILE A 73 8.34 -0.25 7.85
C ILE A 73 9.85 -0.45 8.04
N VAL A 74 10.49 -1.08 7.05
CA VAL A 74 11.94 -1.35 7.04
C VAL A 74 12.70 -0.24 6.32
N CYS A 75 12.12 0.24 5.22
CA CYS A 75 12.68 1.27 4.35
C CYS A 75 11.52 2.03 3.70
N ALA A 76 11.72 3.33 3.50
CA ALA A 76 10.87 4.19 2.70
C ALA A 76 11.75 4.98 1.72
N ALA A 77 11.22 5.24 0.53
CA ALA A 77 11.83 6.09 -0.48
C ALA A 77 10.74 6.96 -1.13
N TYR A 78 11.02 8.25 -1.30
CA TYR A 78 10.05 9.23 -1.76
C TYR A 78 10.51 9.95 -3.03
N ALA A 79 9.60 10.27 -3.96
CA ALA A 79 9.99 10.91 -5.20
C ALA A 79 10.49 12.35 -5.01
N HIS A 80 10.01 13.07 -3.99
CA HIS A 80 10.51 14.41 -3.68
C HIS A 80 11.98 14.47 -3.23
N GLU A 81 12.60 13.34 -2.90
CA GLU A 81 14.03 13.27 -2.61
C GLU A 81 14.88 13.12 -3.89
N LEU A 82 14.28 12.92 -5.08
CA LEU A 82 15.00 12.72 -6.35
C LEU A 82 15.82 13.94 -6.80
N PRO A 83 15.39 15.19 -6.54
CA PRO A 83 16.18 16.36 -6.89
C PRO A 83 17.60 16.34 -6.29
N LYS A 84 17.81 15.67 -5.15
CA LYS A 84 19.14 15.45 -4.56
C LYS A 84 20.07 14.58 -5.43
N TYR A 85 19.48 13.78 -6.31
CA TYR A 85 20.17 12.84 -7.20
C TYR A 85 20.20 13.31 -8.67
N GLY A 86 19.89 14.59 -8.92
CA GLY A 86 20.00 15.21 -10.24
C GLY A 86 18.71 15.21 -11.09
N VAL A 87 17.63 14.58 -10.62
CA VAL A 87 16.34 14.58 -11.33
C VAL A 87 15.43 15.67 -10.75
N LYS A 88 15.45 16.84 -11.40
CA LYS A 88 14.77 18.07 -10.92
C LYS A 88 13.28 18.13 -11.28
N VAL A 89 12.85 17.46 -12.35
CA VAL A 89 11.48 17.53 -12.89
C VAL A 89 10.94 16.14 -13.21
N GLY A 90 9.62 15.99 -13.29
CA GLY A 90 8.97 14.72 -13.69
C GLY A 90 8.98 13.63 -12.63
N LEU A 91 8.71 13.98 -11.36
CA LEU A 91 8.79 13.07 -10.21
C LEU A 91 7.74 11.93 -10.22
N THR A 92 6.72 12.04 -11.06
CA THR A 92 5.62 11.07 -11.17
C THR A 92 5.67 10.21 -12.44
N ASN A 93 6.72 10.32 -13.25
CA ASN A 93 6.85 9.52 -14.46
C ASN A 93 7.23 8.06 -14.17
N TYR A 94 7.05 7.19 -15.18
CA TYR A 94 7.42 5.78 -15.08
C TYR A 94 8.89 5.58 -14.70
N ALA A 95 9.78 6.43 -15.23
CA ALA A 95 11.21 6.39 -14.94
C ALA A 95 11.50 6.64 -13.44
N ALA A 96 10.87 7.64 -12.83
CA ALA A 96 10.98 7.97 -11.41
C ALA A 96 10.42 6.84 -10.54
N GLY A 97 9.29 6.24 -10.95
CA GLY A 97 8.73 5.07 -10.29
C GLY A 97 9.67 3.86 -10.31
N ARG A 98 10.24 3.54 -11.48
CA ARG A 98 11.22 2.47 -11.65
C ARG A 98 12.48 2.72 -10.83
N TRP A 99 12.96 3.97 -10.83
CA TRP A 99 14.14 4.37 -10.10
C TRP A 99 13.92 4.23 -8.58
N ARG A 100 12.76 4.63 -8.06
CA ARG A 100 12.40 4.47 -6.64
C ARG A 100 12.14 3.05 -6.19
N ARG A 101 11.52 2.22 -7.04
CA ARG A 101 11.45 0.76 -6.79
C ARG A 101 12.85 0.14 -6.68
N ARG A 102 13.80 0.58 -7.51
CA ARG A 102 15.19 0.09 -7.46
C ARG A 102 15.94 0.61 -6.22
N ASP A 103 15.75 1.87 -5.88
CA ASP A 103 16.43 2.54 -4.77
C ASP A 103 16.00 1.99 -3.40
N SER A 104 14.69 1.83 -3.18
CA SER A 104 14.16 1.17 -1.98
C SER A 104 14.67 -0.26 -1.79
N ASN A 105 14.91 -0.99 -2.89
CA ASN A 105 15.50 -2.33 -2.83
C ASN A 105 17.02 -2.28 -2.59
N ARG A 106 17.72 -1.28 -3.13
CA ARG A 106 19.17 -1.12 -3.04
C ARG A 106 19.65 -0.62 -1.67
N SER A 107 18.84 0.17 -0.96
CA SER A 107 19.23 0.85 0.29
C SER A 107 19.40 -0.08 1.50
N ARG A 108 18.82 -1.30 1.51
CA ARG A 108 19.05 -2.30 2.59
C ARG A 108 19.11 -3.77 2.17
N CYS A 109 18.71 -4.16 0.96
CA CYS A 109 18.65 -5.58 0.56
C CYS A 109 19.90 -6.10 -0.18
N ARG A 110 21.04 -5.39 -0.17
CA ARG A 110 22.28 -5.82 -0.86
C ARG A 110 22.87 -7.17 -0.39
N GLY A 111 22.40 -7.76 0.71
CA GLY A 111 23.05 -8.94 1.31
C GLY A 111 22.25 -10.23 1.40
N ARG A 112 20.93 -10.24 1.19
CA ARG A 112 20.13 -11.48 1.29
C ARG A 112 19.00 -11.41 0.26
N GLY A 113 18.92 -12.39 -0.65
CA GLY A 113 17.86 -12.53 -1.64
C GLY A 113 16.49 -12.77 -0.99
N ARG A 114 15.93 -11.74 -0.36
CA ARG A 114 14.61 -11.78 0.27
C ARG A 114 13.56 -11.65 -0.82
N SER A 115 12.63 -12.60 -0.87
CA SER A 115 11.46 -12.47 -1.72
C SER A 115 10.59 -11.31 -1.23
N LEU A 116 10.30 -10.37 -2.14
CA LEU A 116 9.43 -9.22 -1.90
C LEU A 116 8.16 -9.41 -2.73
N THR A 117 7.00 -9.41 -2.08
CA THR A 117 5.71 -9.37 -2.80
C THR A 117 5.31 -7.92 -3.06
N VAL A 118 4.93 -7.57 -4.29
CA VAL A 118 4.50 -6.20 -4.61
C VAL A 118 3.04 -5.99 -4.17
N ASP A 119 2.77 -4.89 -3.47
CA ASP A 119 1.44 -4.43 -3.04
C ASP A 119 1.11 -3.12 -3.77
N GLU A 120 0.32 -3.25 -4.84
CA GLU A 120 -0.14 -2.13 -5.68
C GLU A 120 -1.45 -1.52 -5.15
N GLY A 121 -2.04 -2.13 -4.12
CA GLY A 121 -3.25 -1.65 -3.46
C GLY A 121 -4.45 -1.68 -4.41
N GLY A 122 -5.21 -0.59 -4.43
CA GLY A 122 -6.38 -0.44 -5.31
C GLY A 122 -6.05 0.05 -6.72
N GLN A 123 -4.77 0.11 -7.12
CA GLN A 123 -4.38 0.52 -8.47
C GLN A 123 -4.65 -0.62 -9.46
N ALA A 124 -5.22 -0.29 -10.62
CA ALA A 124 -5.42 -1.24 -11.68
C ALA A 124 -4.07 -1.54 -12.38
N VAL A 125 -3.74 -2.82 -12.50
CA VAL A 125 -2.50 -3.28 -13.13
C VAL A 125 -2.79 -3.50 -14.61
N HIS A 126 -2.29 -2.60 -15.45
CA HIS A 126 -2.35 -2.74 -16.89
C HIS A 126 -0.92 -2.83 -17.44
N HIS A 127 -0.73 -3.60 -18.50
CA HIS A 127 0.54 -3.59 -19.24
C HIS A 127 0.70 -2.21 -19.89
N GLY A 128 1.80 -1.54 -19.57
CA GLY A 128 2.22 -0.26 -20.14
C GLY A 128 3.57 -0.38 -20.81
#